data_AF-A0A660Y848-F1
#
_entry.id   AF-A0A660Y848-F1
#
_cell.length_a   1.000
_cell.length_b   1.000
_cell.length_c   1.000
_cell.angle_alpha   90.00
_cell.angle_beta   90.00
_cell.angle_gamma   90.00
#
_symmetry.space_group_name_H-M   'P 1'
#
loop_
_entity.id
_entity.type
_entity.pdbx_description
1 polymer ?
#
loop_
_entity_poly.entity_id
_entity_poly.type
_entity_poly.pdbx_seq_one_letter_code
_entity_poly.pdbx_strand_id
1 'polypeptide(L)' 'MDSRKLRRIVRSALEEDVGAGDVTSEWTVGTEALASGRMIAKEAGVVCGLDVARLVFQELDREIDFTSRVRDG' A
#
# COMPACT_ATOMS: atom_id res chain seq x y z
N MET A 1 8.01 -16.53 -0.17
CA MET A 1 7.66 -16.00 -1.51
C MET A 1 8.90 -15.33 -2.10
N ASP A 2 9.22 -15.51 -3.39
CA ASP A 2 10.38 -14.83 -3.99
C ASP A 2 10.16 -13.30 -3.97
N SER A 3 11.01 -12.60 -3.20
CA SER A 3 10.91 -11.14 -2.99
C SER A 3 10.98 -10.36 -4.31
N ARG A 4 11.76 -10.82 -5.30
CA ARG A 4 11.86 -10.15 -6.60
C ARG A 4 10.59 -10.31 -7.42
N LYS A 5 10.02 -11.52 -7.42
CA LYS A 5 8.76 -11.80 -8.12
C LYS A 5 7.62 -10.97 -7.51
N LEU A 6 7.57 -10.89 -6.18
CA LEU A 6 6.55 -10.09 -5.49
C LEU A 6 6.65 -8.60 -5.81
N ARG A 7 7.86 -8.02 -5.72
CA ARG A 7 8.07 -6.60 -6.09
C ARG A 7 7.64 -6.31 -7.53
N ARG A 8 7.91 -7.23 -8.46
CA ARG A 8 7.46 -7.07 -9.86
C ARG A 8 5.94 -7.05 -9.97
N ILE A 9 5.23 -7.94 -9.27
CA ILE A 9 3.76 -7.96 -9.26
C ILE A 9 3.21 -6.65 -8.68
N VAL A 10 3.75 -6.20 -7.54
CA VAL A 10 3.35 -4.94 -6.91
C VAL A 10 3.54 -3.76 -7.86
N ARG A 11 4.71 -3.64 -8.51
CA ARG A 11 4.96 -2.56 -9.47
C ARG A 11 4.03 -2.61 -10.67
N SER A 12 3.76 -3.80 -11.22
CA SER A 12 2.82 -3.93 -12.33
C SER A 12 1.39 -3.52 -11.93
N ALA A 13 0.94 -3.88 -10.72
CA ALA A 13 -0.37 -3.47 -10.23
C ALA A 13 -0.45 -1.94 -9.99
N LEU A 14 0.61 -1.34 -9.45
CA LEU A 14 0.69 0.12 -9.28
C LEU A 14 0.70 0.87 -10.62
N GLU A 15 1.42 0.35 -11.62
CA GLU A 15 1.42 0.91 -12.97
C GLU A 15 0.04 0.84 -13.63
N GLU A 16 -0.70 -0.25 -13.41
CA GLU A 16 -2.06 -0.43 -13.93
C GLU A 16 -3.05 0.56 -13.30
N ASP A 17 -3.00 0.74 -11.98
CA ASP A 17 -3.99 1.51 -11.21
C ASP A 17 -3.68 3.02 -11.16
N VAL A 18 -2.39 3.38 -11.02
CA VAL A 18 -1.94 4.77 -10.85
C VAL A 18 -1.26 5.28 -12.12
N GLY A 19 -0.40 4.48 -12.75
CA GLY A 19 0.29 4.83 -14.00
C GLY A 19 0.91 6.23 -13.99
N ALA A 20 0.38 7.12 -14.82
CA ALA A 20 0.88 8.49 -14.99
C ALA A 20 0.51 9.46 -13.83
N GLY A 21 -0.37 9.05 -12.90
CA GLY A 21 -0.79 9.87 -11.76
C GLY A 21 -2.26 9.65 -11.38
N ASP A 22 -2.65 10.21 -10.23
CA ASP A 22 -4.05 10.23 -9.76
C ASP A 22 -4.54 11.68 -9.75
N VAL A 23 -5.16 12.08 -10.86
CA VAL A 23 -5.61 13.47 -11.09
C VAL A 23 -6.57 13.95 -9.99
N THR A 24 -7.40 13.07 -9.43
CA THR A 24 -8.33 13.48 -8.37
C THR A 24 -7.57 13.82 -7.11
N SER A 25 -6.64 12.96 -6.70
CA SER A 25 -5.79 13.19 -5.53
C SER A 25 -4.89 14.42 -5.73
N GLU A 26 -4.23 14.56 -6.89
CA GLU A 26 -3.36 15.70 -7.20
C GLU A 26 -4.07 17.05 -7.14
N TRP A 27 -5.35 17.10 -7.51
CA TRP A 27 -6.13 18.34 -7.54
C TRP A 27 -6.78 18.67 -6.19
N THR A 28 -7.01 17.66 -5.35
CA THR A 28 -7.80 17.83 -4.12
C THR A 28 -6.96 17.74 -2.84
N VAL A 29 -5.78 17.15 -2.91
CA VAL A 29 -4.87 16.97 -1.78
C VAL A 29 -3.64 17.86 -1.99
N GLY A 30 -3.33 18.68 -0.98
CA GLY A 30 -2.14 19.53 -1.02
C GLY A 30 -0.85 18.70 -1.04
N THR A 31 0.17 19.17 -1.75
CA THR A 31 1.45 18.45 -1.94
C THR A 31 2.23 18.17 -0.66
N GLU A 32 1.97 18.94 0.40
CA GLU A 32 2.60 18.77 1.72
C GLU A 32 1.65 18.13 2.76
N ALA A 33 0.48 17.66 2.32
CA ALA A 33 -0.49 17.06 3.22
C ALA A 33 0.06 15.73 3.79
N LEU A 34 0.10 15.63 5.12
CA LEU A 34 0.40 14.39 5.83
C LEU A 34 -0.90 13.78 6.34
N ALA A 35 -1.03 12.47 6.19
CA ALA A 35 -2.20 11.72 6.63
C ALA A 35 -1.80 10.39 7.27
N SER A 36 -2.70 9.86 8.10
CA SER A 36 -2.57 8.51 8.66
C SER A 36 -3.80 7.69 8.28
N GLY A 37 -3.58 6.46 7.78
CA GLY A 37 -4.64 5.51 7.45
C GLY A 37 -4.75 4.38 8.47
N ARG A 38 -5.93 3.74 8.53
CA ARG A 38 -6.14 2.48 9.28
C ARG A 38 -6.83 1.47 8.41
N MET A 39 -6.25 0.27 8.29
CA MET A 39 -6.93 -0.89 7.71
C MET A 39 -7.78 -1.55 8.80
N ILE A 40 -9.09 -1.66 8.55
CA ILE A 40 -10.07 -2.18 9.51
C ILE A 40 -10.77 -3.38 8.87
N ALA A 41 -10.69 -4.54 9.52
CA ALA A 41 -11.46 -5.72 9.14
C ALA A 41 -12.95 -5.44 9.37
N LYS A 42 -13.76 -5.63 8.33
CA LYS A 42 -15.21 -5.39 8.38
C LYS A 42 -16.03 -6.62 8.81
N GLU A 43 -15.36 -7.76 8.93
CA GLU A 43 -15.93 -9.04 9.33
C GLU A 43 -14.86 -9.92 9.98
N ALA A 44 -15.28 -11.02 10.60
CA ALA A 44 -14.37 -11.99 11.20
C ALA A 44 -13.62 -12.77 10.10
N GLY A 45 -12.32 -13.01 10.30
CA GLY A 45 -11.50 -13.75 9.36
C GLY A 45 -10.06 -13.92 9.82
N VAL A 46 -9.25 -14.51 8.95
CA VAL A 46 -7.79 -14.66 9.12
C VAL A 46 -7.10 -13.59 8.31
N VAL A 47 -6.21 -12.82 8.94
CA VAL A 47 -5.40 -11.81 8.25
C VAL A 47 -4.27 -12.49 7.50
N CYS A 48 -4.04 -12.09 6.25
CA CYS A 48 -2.91 -12.55 5.45
C CYS A 48 -2.42 -11.45 4.51
N GLY A 49 -1.14 -11.51 4.13
CA GLY A 49 -0.55 -10.60 3.15
C GLY A 49 -0.11 -9.26 3.72
N LEU A 50 0.12 -9.13 5.03
CA LEU A 50 0.58 -7.88 5.63
C LEU A 50 1.91 -7.39 5.03
N ASP A 51 2.82 -8.31 4.69
CA ASP A 51 4.09 -7.97 4.02
C ASP A 51 3.89 -7.45 2.59
N VAL A 52 2.86 -7.95 1.91
CA VAL A 52 2.48 -7.47 0.57
C VAL A 52 1.90 -6.05 0.68
N ALA A 53 0.98 -5.83 1.62
CA ALA A 53 0.41 -4.51 1.89
C ALA A 53 1.50 -3.48 2.23
N ARG A 54 2.43 -3.83 3.14
CA ARG A 54 3.60 -2.99 3.46
C ARG A 54 4.39 -2.64 2.20
N LEU A 55 4.68 -3.63 1.36
CA LEU A 55 5.49 -3.44 0.16
C LEU A 55 4.81 -2.50 -0.84
N VAL A 56 3.49 -2.57 -1.01
CA VAL A 56 2.75 -1.65 -1.90
C VAL A 56 3.01 -0.19 -1.52
N PHE A 57 2.84 0.17 -0.24
CA PHE A 57 3.10 1.53 0.22
C PHE A 57 4.57 1.93 0.09
N GLN A 58 5.50 1.01 0.42
CA GLN A 58 6.94 1.28 0.31
C GLN A 58 7.46 1.42 -1.13
N GLU A 59 6.78 0.84 -2.12
CA GLU A 59 7.12 1.02 -3.53
C GLU A 59 6.62 2.37 -4.07
N LEU A 60 5.58 2.96 -3.48
CA LEU A 60 5.11 4.32 -3.76
C LEU A 60 6.00 5.38 -3.09
N ASP A 61 6.25 5.21 -1.79
CA ASP A 61 7.11 6.11 -1.01
C ASP A 61 7.78 5.34 0.13
N ARG A 62 9.11 5.45 0.20
CA ARG A 62 9.94 4.75 1.20
C ARG A 62 9.85 5.37 2.58
N GLU A 63 9.37 6.60 2.69
CA GLU A 63 9.23 7.32 3.97
C GLU A 63 7.92 6.98 4.70
N ILE A 64 6.99 6.26 4.05
CA ILE A 64 5.74 5.83 4.68
C ILE A 64 6.02 4.83 5.81
N ASP A 65 5.57 5.17 7.02
CA ASP A 65 5.56 4.25 8.15
C ASP A 65 4.37 3.27 8.06
N PHE A 66 4.66 1.99 8.25
CA PHE A 66 3.67 0.92 8.25
C PHE A 66 3.82 0.06 9.49
N THR A 67 2.78 0.08 10.33
CA THR A 67 2.71 -0.69 11.58
C THR A 67 1.59 -1.73 11.52
N SER A 68 1.95 -3.01 11.51
CA SER A 68 1.00 -4.11 11.67
C SER A 68 0.62 -4.30 13.14
N ARG A 69 -0.68 -4.29 13.45
CA ARG A 69 -1.20 -4.52 14.81
C ARG A 69 -1.52 -5.98 15.11
N VAL A 70 -1.47 -6.82 14.09
CA VAL A 70 -1.67 -8.27 14.14
C VAL A 70 -0.59 -8.95 13.30
N ARG A 71 -0.48 -10.27 13.40
CA ARG A 71 0.35 -11.08 12.50
C ARG A 71 -0.54 -11.74 11.44
N ASP A 72 0.07 -12.13 10.34
CA ASP A 72 -0.57 -13.05 9.40
C ASP A 72 -0.84 -14.40 10.10
N GLY A 73 -2.01 -14.98 9.85
CA GLY A 73 -2.43 -16.29 10.40
C GLY A 73 -3.39 -16.21 11.59
#